data_AF-A0A7I8KUW0-F1
#
_entry.id   AF-A0A7I8KUW0-F1
#
_cell.length_a   1.000
_cell.length_b   1.000
_cell.length_c   1.000
_cell.angle_alpha   90.00
_cell.angle_beta   90.00
_cell.angle_gamma   90.00
#
_symmetry.space_group_name_H-M   'P 1'
#
loop_
_entity.id
_entity.type
_entity.pdbx_description
1 polymer ?
#
loop_
_entity_poly.entity_id
_entity_poly.type
_entity_poly.pdbx_seq_one_letter_code
_entity_poly.pdbx_strand_id
1 'polypeptide(L)'
;MARAIRYRCGAPWRAAAIWALSVFLIFLVLRFCAENSRFQSPPSNSELQLSIMERRSELYDKMARDLEEHGAAFLRGGETSQSLSLSDIFCLKNGSVTPILKPADPPVRANVLYLSSEYAAPLSQAVRDVFLPYFDEGIWFQNVSMYHFSMFHASHHLSPVRASDAEIEAEVRAVEAAAEELCPLKVVLDRVVLTSTGVLLGCWQVVSGSDPLIIREKLRKLLPRAPKEQLYDPVLLHTSFARLLRRPKTPIRENPTATGQLLFLRELVKEVNRKVRGFEAWVSKLWFVEELDLLALALNGRMKVRGFDLSSCSGRSGQPHGQRLENGLQASGSDRIGVRR
;
A
#
# COMPACT_ATOMS: atom_id res chain seq x y z
N MET A 1 -73.70 -44.82 -27.45
CA MET A 1 -72.35 -44.24 -27.48
C MET A 1 -71.78 -44.22 -26.07
N ALA A 2 -70.81 -45.07 -25.75
CA ALA A 2 -70.02 -44.96 -24.52
C ALA A 2 -68.58 -45.42 -24.82
N ARG A 3 -67.63 -44.50 -24.64
CA ARG A 3 -66.20 -44.67 -24.94
C ARG A 3 -65.54 -45.57 -23.89
N ALA A 4 -64.92 -46.66 -24.33
CA ALA A 4 -63.99 -47.44 -23.52
C ALA A 4 -62.65 -46.70 -23.39
N ILE A 5 -62.28 -46.33 -22.16
CA ILE A 5 -60.96 -45.77 -21.84
C ILE A 5 -60.01 -46.95 -21.60
N ARG A 6 -59.04 -47.13 -22.51
CA ARG A 6 -57.92 -48.06 -22.32
C ARG A 6 -56.93 -47.45 -21.33
N TYR A 7 -56.82 -48.02 -20.13
CA TYR A 7 -55.66 -47.79 -19.27
C TYR A 7 -54.44 -48.50 -19.89
N ARG A 8 -53.50 -47.71 -20.43
CA ARG A 8 -52.17 -48.20 -20.82
C ARG A 8 -51.34 -48.40 -19.55
N CYS A 9 -51.05 -49.64 -19.19
CA CYS A 9 -49.95 -49.95 -18.26
C CYS A 9 -48.63 -49.51 -18.89
N GLY A 10 -48.11 -48.36 -18.46
CA GLY A 10 -46.73 -47.96 -18.71
C GLY A 10 -45.80 -48.88 -17.93
N ALA A 11 -44.89 -49.55 -18.64
CA ALA A 11 -44.11 -50.64 -18.07
C ALA A 11 -43.17 -50.18 -16.93
N PRO A 12 -43.15 -50.91 -15.78
CA PRO A 12 -42.46 -50.51 -14.54
C PRO A 12 -40.94 -50.35 -14.68
N TRP A 13 -40.34 -50.88 -15.75
CA TRP A 13 -38.91 -50.77 -16.02
C TRP A 13 -38.46 -49.33 -16.31
N ARG A 14 -39.34 -48.48 -16.86
CA ARG A 14 -38.99 -47.07 -17.14
C ARG A 14 -38.85 -46.26 -15.85
N ALA A 15 -39.74 -46.49 -14.88
CA ALA A 15 -39.63 -45.89 -13.56
C ALA A 15 -38.37 -46.39 -12.84
N ALA A 16 -38.10 -47.70 -12.88
CA ALA A 16 -36.90 -48.28 -12.30
C ALA A 16 -35.60 -47.72 -12.92
N ALA A 17 -35.57 -47.51 -14.24
CA ALA A 17 -34.42 -46.92 -14.93
C ALA A 17 -34.18 -45.45 -14.52
N ILE A 18 -35.26 -44.67 -14.37
CA ILE A 18 -35.17 -43.28 -13.90
C ILE A 18 -34.67 -43.23 -12.46
N TRP A 19 -35.15 -44.11 -11.58
CA TRP A 19 -34.67 -44.21 -10.20
C TRP A 19 -33.20 -44.64 -10.14
N ALA A 20 -32.79 -45.64 -10.92
CA ALA A 20 -31.40 -46.08 -10.98
C ALA A 20 -30.46 -44.98 -11.48
N LEU A 21 -30.87 -44.24 -12.53
CA LEU A 21 -30.10 -43.11 -13.05
C LEU A 21 -30.01 -41.97 -12.02
N SER A 22 -31.10 -41.69 -11.29
CA SER A 22 -31.12 -40.66 -10.24
C SER A 22 -30.19 -41.01 -9.08
N VAL A 23 -30.20 -42.27 -8.63
CA VAL A 23 -29.29 -42.75 -7.58
C VAL A 23 -27.84 -42.70 -8.05
N PHE A 24 -27.57 -43.06 -9.30
CA PHE A 24 -26.22 -42.98 -9.88
C PHE A 24 -25.71 -41.54 -9.96
N LEU A 25 -26.55 -40.59 -10.40
CA LEU A 25 -26.20 -39.17 -10.43
C LEU A 25 -25.96 -38.60 -9.02
N ILE A 26 -26.80 -38.95 -8.04
CA ILE A 26 -26.60 -38.56 -6.64
C ILE A 26 -25.30 -39.15 -6.11
N PHE A 27 -24.99 -40.41 -6.42
CA PHE A 27 -23.73 -41.05 -6.03
C PHE A 27 -22.52 -40.33 -6.65
N LEU A 28 -22.59 -39.92 -7.92
CA LEU A 28 -21.53 -39.14 -8.56
C LEU A 28 -21.34 -37.77 -7.91
N VAL A 29 -22.42 -37.07 -7.58
CA VAL A 29 -22.36 -35.79 -6.87
C VAL A 29 -21.77 -35.97 -5.47
N LEU A 30 -22.19 -37.00 -4.73
CA LEU A 30 -21.63 -37.33 -3.42
C LEU A 30 -20.16 -37.72 -3.49
N ARG A 31 -19.74 -38.46 -4.53
CA ARG A 31 -18.33 -38.79 -4.81
C ARG A 31 -17.52 -37.54 -5.09
N PHE A 32 -18.02 -36.64 -5.95
CA PHE A 32 -17.36 -35.37 -6.27
C PHE A 32 -17.25 -34.47 -5.04
N CYS A 33 -18.32 -34.36 -4.25
CA CYS A 33 -18.29 -33.64 -2.97
C CYS A 33 -17.31 -34.28 -1.99
N ALA A 34 -17.28 -35.61 -1.87
CA ALA A 34 -16.38 -36.32 -0.96
C ALA A 34 -14.91 -36.22 -1.40
N GLU A 35 -14.61 -36.23 -2.70
CA GLU A 35 -13.26 -36.03 -3.24
C GLU A 35 -12.79 -34.57 -3.05
N ASN A 36 -13.67 -33.58 -3.20
CA ASN A 36 -13.38 -32.20 -2.82
C ASN A 36 -13.32 -31.97 -1.30
N SER A 37 -13.95 -32.85 -0.51
CA SER A 37 -13.92 -32.79 0.97
C SER A 37 -12.74 -33.56 1.56
N ARG A 38 -11.96 -34.30 0.76
CA ARG A 38 -10.72 -34.93 1.21
C ARG A 38 -9.66 -33.85 1.42
N PHE A 39 -9.68 -33.27 2.62
CA PHE A 39 -8.54 -32.64 3.29
C PHE A 39 -7.64 -31.79 2.38
N GLN A 40 -8.07 -30.58 2.06
CA GLN A 40 -7.11 -29.48 2.10
C GLN A 40 -6.86 -29.19 3.58
N SER A 41 -5.73 -29.67 4.10
CA SER A 41 -5.18 -29.12 5.34
C SER A 41 -5.14 -27.60 5.21
N PRO A 42 -5.48 -26.83 6.26
CA PRO A 42 -5.27 -25.38 6.21
C PRO A 42 -3.82 -25.12 5.80
N PRO A 43 -3.57 -24.19 4.86
CA PRO A 43 -2.23 -23.95 4.36
C PRO A 43 -1.31 -23.67 5.55
N SER A 44 -0.14 -24.29 5.53
CA SER A 44 0.90 -23.94 6.50
C SER A 44 1.18 -22.44 6.43
N ASN A 45 1.66 -21.84 7.51
CA ASN A 45 1.96 -20.40 7.52
C ASN A 45 2.91 -20.02 6.37
N SER A 46 3.84 -20.91 6.00
CA SER A 46 4.73 -20.74 4.86
C SER A 46 4.01 -20.74 3.51
N GLU A 47 3.06 -21.65 3.29
CA GLU A 47 2.26 -21.68 2.05
C GLU A 47 1.35 -20.45 1.92
N LEU A 48 0.79 -19.98 3.04
CA LEU A 48 0.01 -18.74 3.06
C LEU A 48 0.90 -17.54 2.68
N GLN A 49 2.09 -17.42 3.27
CA GLN A 49 3.04 -16.36 2.93
C GLN A 49 3.46 -16.39 1.46
N LEU A 50 3.74 -17.57 0.91
CA LEU A 50 4.05 -17.74 -0.51
C LEU A 50 2.88 -17.28 -1.40
N SER A 51 1.65 -17.68 -1.06
CA SER A 51 0.47 -17.26 -1.83
C SER A 51 0.22 -15.75 -1.79
N ILE A 52 0.49 -15.10 -0.64
CA ILE A 52 0.38 -13.64 -0.50
C ILE A 52 1.46 -12.93 -1.34
N MET A 53 2.69 -13.44 -1.31
CA MET A 53 3.80 -12.91 -2.09
C MET A 53 3.56 -13.03 -3.60
N GLU A 54 3.05 -14.17 -4.06
CA GLU A 54 2.67 -14.41 -5.46
C GLU A 54 1.56 -13.46 -5.89
N ARG A 55 0.47 -13.38 -5.12
CA ARG A 55 -0.63 -12.43 -5.39
C ARG A 55 -0.15 -10.99 -5.45
N ARG A 56 0.78 -10.59 -4.57
CA ARG A 56 1.36 -9.25 -4.58
C ARG A 56 2.24 -9.03 -5.81
N SER A 57 3.00 -10.04 -6.23
CA SER A 57 3.80 -9.97 -7.46
C SER A 57 2.90 -9.79 -8.69
N GLU A 58 1.81 -10.55 -8.80
CA GLU A 58 0.84 -10.40 -9.89
C GLU A 58 0.21 -8.99 -9.93
N LEU A 59 -0.10 -8.44 -8.74
CA LEU A 59 -0.57 -7.07 -8.61
C LEU A 59 0.47 -6.07 -9.13
N TYR A 60 1.76 -6.25 -8.79
CA TYR A 60 2.84 -5.40 -9.30
C TYR A 60 3.07 -5.56 -10.79
N ASP A 61 2.92 -6.75 -11.35
CA ASP A 61 3.00 -6.97 -12.79
C ASP A 61 1.87 -6.21 -13.51
N LYS A 62 0.66 -6.20 -12.94
CA LYS A 62 -0.45 -5.39 -13.45
C LYS A 62 -0.14 -3.90 -13.37
N MET A 63 0.37 -3.41 -12.25
CA MET A 63 0.77 -2.00 -12.09
C MET A 63 1.89 -1.61 -13.04
N ALA A 64 2.83 -2.51 -13.32
CA ALA A 64 3.94 -2.27 -14.23
C ALA A 64 3.48 -2.11 -15.68
N ARG A 65 2.37 -2.75 -16.08
CA ARG A 65 1.75 -2.62 -17.41
C ARG A 65 0.81 -1.44 -17.55
N ASP A 66 0.45 -0.77 -16.45
CA ASP A 66 -0.55 0.31 -16.45
C ASP A 66 -0.19 1.45 -17.41
N LEU A 67 1.11 1.79 -17.49
CA LEU A 67 1.59 2.83 -18.38
C LEU A 67 1.53 2.40 -19.86
N GLU A 68 1.81 1.14 -20.18
CA GLU A 68 1.69 0.58 -21.53
C GLU A 68 0.23 0.47 -21.97
N GLU A 69 -0.65 0.07 -21.07
CA GLU A 69 -2.07 -0.14 -21.35
C GLU A 69 -2.84 1.18 -21.51
N HIS A 70 -2.56 2.18 -20.65
CA HIS A 70 -3.33 3.44 -20.60
C HIS A 70 -2.57 4.67 -21.12
N GLY A 71 -1.26 4.53 -21.37
CA GLY A 71 -0.39 5.64 -21.75
C GLY A 71 -0.16 6.64 -20.62
N ALA A 72 0.54 7.74 -20.93
CA ALA A 72 0.83 8.82 -20.00
C ALA A 72 -0.39 9.76 -19.79
N ALA A 73 -1.47 9.24 -19.20
CA ALA A 73 -2.71 9.98 -18.97
C ALA A 73 -2.52 11.25 -18.11
N PHE A 74 -1.53 11.26 -17.21
CA PHE A 74 -1.15 12.45 -16.42
C PHE A 74 -0.83 13.68 -17.27
N LEU A 75 -0.36 13.51 -18.51
CA LEU A 75 -0.09 14.62 -19.43
C LEU A 75 -1.35 15.33 -19.96
N ARG A 76 -2.53 14.73 -19.77
CA ARG A 76 -3.84 15.28 -20.15
C ARG A 76 -4.64 15.80 -18.96
N GLY A 77 -3.99 16.02 -17.81
CA GLY A 77 -4.65 16.44 -16.57
C GLY A 77 -5.28 15.29 -15.79
N GLY A 78 -4.67 14.09 -15.85
CA GLY A 78 -5.20 12.86 -15.26
C GLY A 78 -5.64 12.95 -13.80
N GLU A 79 -6.38 11.94 -13.34
CA GLU A 79 -6.85 11.83 -11.96
C GLU A 79 -5.83 11.10 -11.07
N THR A 80 -5.89 11.36 -9.78
CA THR A 80 -5.17 10.58 -8.76
C THR A 80 -5.89 9.27 -8.46
N SER A 81 -5.21 8.33 -7.81
CA SER A 81 -5.80 7.09 -7.27
C SER A 81 -6.90 7.32 -6.23
N GLN A 82 -7.13 8.58 -5.87
CA GLN A 82 -8.11 9.03 -4.87
C GLN A 82 -9.19 9.93 -5.51
N SER A 83 -9.36 9.88 -6.83
CA SER A 83 -10.41 10.60 -7.58
C SER A 83 -10.31 12.13 -7.52
N LEU A 84 -9.16 12.68 -7.16
CA LEU A 84 -8.86 14.12 -7.28
C LEU A 84 -8.09 14.38 -8.58
N SER A 85 -8.42 15.42 -9.34
CA SER A 85 -7.64 15.79 -10.53
C SER A 85 -6.25 16.29 -10.14
N LEU A 86 -5.24 16.09 -10.99
CA LEU A 86 -3.89 16.65 -10.73
C LEU A 86 -3.90 18.17 -10.58
N SER A 87 -4.76 18.86 -11.33
CA SER A 87 -4.98 20.31 -11.22
C SER A 87 -5.60 20.76 -9.90
N ASP A 88 -6.28 19.87 -9.18
CA ASP A 88 -6.87 20.18 -7.88
C ASP A 88 -5.86 20.19 -6.75
N ILE A 89 -4.70 19.54 -6.95
CA ILE A 89 -3.71 19.28 -5.91
C ILE A 89 -2.32 19.84 -6.24
N PHE A 90 -2.06 20.26 -7.47
CA PHE A 90 -0.83 20.92 -7.88
C PHE A 90 -1.11 22.13 -8.77
N CYS A 91 -0.32 23.18 -8.60
CA CYS A 91 -0.22 24.28 -9.55
C CYS A 91 1.23 24.52 -9.96
N LEU A 92 1.41 25.16 -11.11
CA LEU A 92 2.72 25.60 -11.58
C LEU A 92 2.91 27.06 -11.21
N LYS A 93 3.86 27.32 -10.31
CA LYS A 93 4.24 28.67 -9.90
C LYS A 93 5.71 28.89 -10.25
N ASN A 94 5.98 29.87 -11.10
CA ASN A 94 7.33 30.24 -11.55
C ASN A 94 8.12 29.09 -12.23
N GLY A 95 7.42 28.17 -12.90
CA GLY A 95 8.04 26.97 -13.49
C GLY A 95 8.00 25.75 -12.58
N SER A 96 7.83 25.97 -11.26
CA SER A 96 7.89 24.95 -10.23
C SER A 96 6.53 24.38 -9.88
N VAL A 97 6.49 23.07 -9.71
CA VAL A 97 5.32 22.38 -9.15
C VAL A 97 5.22 22.72 -7.67
N THR A 98 4.09 23.30 -7.30
CA THR A 98 3.73 23.56 -5.90
C THR A 98 2.42 22.87 -5.54
N PRO A 99 2.32 22.19 -4.38
CA PRO A 99 1.07 21.58 -3.95
C PRO A 99 0.02 22.64 -3.61
N ILE A 100 -1.24 22.33 -3.91
CA ILE A 100 -2.40 23.12 -3.48
C ILE A 100 -2.96 22.45 -2.23
N LEU A 101 -2.67 23.03 -1.06
CA LEU A 101 -3.17 22.53 0.21
C LEU A 101 -4.59 23.02 0.45
N LYS A 102 -5.53 22.08 0.52
CA LYS A 102 -6.94 22.33 0.85
C LYS A 102 -7.25 21.72 2.22
N PRO A 103 -7.87 22.44 3.15
CA PRO A 103 -8.27 21.87 4.44
C PRO A 103 -9.17 20.64 4.27
N ALA A 104 -8.97 19.63 5.10
CA ALA A 104 -9.84 18.46 5.20
C ALA A 104 -10.81 18.64 6.39
N ASP A 105 -12.12 18.67 6.12
CA ASP A 105 -13.16 18.67 7.15
C ASP A 105 -14.24 17.61 6.85
N PRO A 106 -14.35 16.54 7.67
CA PRO A 106 -13.48 16.22 8.81
C PRO A 106 -12.06 15.82 8.34
N PRO A 107 -11.04 15.88 9.23
CA PRO A 107 -9.71 15.38 8.92
C PRO A 107 -9.71 13.91 8.46
N VAL A 108 -8.83 13.60 7.51
CA VAL A 108 -8.55 12.21 7.12
C VAL A 108 -7.72 11.57 8.23
N ARG A 109 -8.04 10.33 8.60
CA ARG A 109 -7.34 9.61 9.68
C ARG A 109 -6.79 8.32 9.11
N ALA A 110 -5.48 8.25 8.97
CA ALA A 110 -4.77 7.19 8.28
C ALA A 110 -3.78 6.50 9.22
N ASN A 111 -3.67 5.19 9.07
CA ASN A 111 -2.67 4.35 9.70
C ASN A 111 -1.67 3.97 8.63
N VAL A 112 -0.40 4.29 8.86
CA VAL A 112 0.67 4.07 7.87
C VAL A 112 1.89 3.47 8.54
N LEU A 113 2.58 2.57 7.84
CA LEU A 113 3.92 2.17 8.27
C LEU A 113 4.91 3.23 7.82
N TYR A 114 5.75 3.71 8.72
CA TYR A 114 6.75 4.73 8.41
C TYR A 114 8.06 4.11 7.92
N LEU A 115 8.56 4.58 6.79
CA LEU A 115 9.89 4.27 6.31
C LEU A 115 10.84 5.39 6.74
N SER A 116 11.76 5.05 7.65
CA SER A 116 12.71 6.02 8.21
C SER A 116 13.54 6.71 7.13
N SER A 117 13.92 7.95 7.40
CA SER A 117 14.70 8.75 6.44
C SER A 117 16.07 8.14 6.11
N GLU A 118 16.61 7.26 6.96
CA GLU A 118 17.84 6.50 6.67
C GLU A 118 17.69 5.61 5.42
N TYR A 119 16.52 5.03 5.21
CA TYR A 119 16.19 4.22 4.03
C TYR A 119 15.60 5.08 2.91
N ALA A 120 14.77 6.07 3.26
CA ALA A 120 14.10 6.91 2.27
C ALA A 120 15.07 7.83 1.51
N ALA A 121 16.10 8.36 2.16
CA ALA A 121 17.01 9.32 1.55
C ALA A 121 17.83 8.72 0.38
N PRO A 122 18.50 7.56 0.52
CA PRO A 122 19.17 6.90 -0.61
C PRO A 122 18.24 6.60 -1.79
N LEU A 123 17.01 6.16 -1.52
CA LEU A 123 16.01 5.88 -2.56
C LEU A 123 15.58 7.16 -3.29
N SER A 124 15.28 8.22 -2.53
CA SER A 124 14.93 9.52 -3.10
C SER A 124 16.07 10.08 -3.95
N GLN A 125 17.32 9.93 -3.50
CA GLN A 125 18.49 10.35 -4.27
C GLN A 125 18.61 9.57 -5.58
N ALA A 126 18.51 8.24 -5.55
CA ALA A 126 18.59 7.42 -6.76
C ALA A 126 17.49 7.78 -7.78
N VAL A 127 16.28 8.07 -7.31
CA VAL A 127 15.16 8.52 -8.15
C VAL A 127 15.45 9.91 -8.72
N ARG A 128 15.94 10.85 -7.91
CA ARG A 128 16.31 12.20 -8.34
C ARG A 128 17.39 12.17 -9.41
N ASP A 129 18.45 11.39 -9.22
CA ASP A 129 19.57 11.27 -10.18
C ASP A 129 19.09 10.87 -11.57
N VAL A 130 18.06 10.03 -11.67
CA VAL A 130 17.54 9.53 -12.94
C VAL A 130 16.49 10.46 -13.54
N PHE A 131 15.58 11.00 -12.74
CA PHE A 131 14.43 11.77 -13.25
C PHE A 131 14.68 13.28 -13.30
N LEU A 132 15.39 13.86 -12.33
CA LEU A 132 15.57 15.32 -12.24
C LEU A 132 16.17 15.95 -13.52
N PRO A 133 17.16 15.34 -14.20
CA PRO A 133 17.73 15.92 -15.43
C PRO A 133 16.74 16.12 -16.57
N TYR A 134 15.61 15.41 -16.56
CA TYR A 134 14.63 15.42 -17.64
C TYR A 134 13.33 16.14 -17.28
N PHE A 135 13.04 16.33 -16.00
CA PHE A 135 11.77 16.91 -15.57
C PHE A 135 11.92 18.27 -14.88
N ASP A 136 13.15 18.66 -14.48
CA ASP A 136 13.43 19.87 -13.71
C ASP A 136 12.40 20.07 -12.60
N GLU A 137 11.64 21.17 -12.64
CA GLU A 137 10.61 21.49 -11.66
C GLU A 137 9.20 20.96 -12.03
N GLY A 138 9.06 20.20 -13.12
CA GLY A 138 7.84 19.54 -13.58
C GLY A 138 7.56 18.19 -12.91
N ILE A 139 8.26 17.88 -11.82
CA ILE A 139 8.16 16.67 -11.03
C ILE A 139 8.06 17.05 -9.53
N TRP A 140 7.11 16.43 -8.83
CA TRP A 140 7.02 16.51 -7.38
C TRP A 140 7.73 15.30 -6.76
N PHE A 141 8.78 15.52 -5.98
CA PHE A 141 9.41 14.46 -5.21
C PHE A 141 8.78 14.39 -3.82
N GLN A 142 8.43 13.19 -3.39
CA GLN A 142 7.90 12.95 -2.05
C GLN A 142 8.95 13.36 -0.99
N ASN A 143 8.49 13.94 0.11
CA ASN A 143 9.39 14.29 1.21
C ASN A 143 9.91 13.04 1.91
N VAL A 144 11.23 12.94 2.03
CA VAL A 144 11.95 11.80 2.65
C VAL A 144 11.63 11.61 4.14
N SER A 145 11.13 12.64 4.83
CA SER A 145 10.65 12.52 6.21
C SER A 145 9.23 11.93 6.30
N MET A 146 8.57 11.70 5.16
CA MET A 146 7.18 11.26 5.06
C MET A 146 7.01 10.01 4.18
N TYR A 147 8.10 9.31 3.83
CA TYR A 147 7.97 8.03 3.13
C TYR A 147 7.22 7.05 4.01
N HIS A 148 6.19 6.42 3.45
CA HIS A 148 5.29 5.57 4.20
C HIS A 148 4.65 4.52 3.30
N PHE A 149 3.97 3.58 3.94
CA PHE A 149 3.11 2.58 3.32
C PHE A 149 1.72 2.71 3.91
N SER A 150 0.70 2.97 3.08
CA SER A 150 -0.68 3.09 3.55
C SER A 150 -1.22 1.76 4.04
N MET A 151 -1.57 1.66 5.34
CA MET A 151 -2.13 0.44 5.92
C MET A 151 -3.64 0.50 6.01
N PHE A 152 -4.23 1.47 6.72
CA PHE A 152 -5.68 1.50 6.95
C PHE A 152 -6.22 2.91 7.20
N HIS A 153 -7.32 3.30 6.57
CA HIS A 153 -7.96 4.59 6.79
C HIS A 153 -9.15 4.43 7.73
N ALA A 154 -9.10 5.09 8.89
CA ALA A 154 -10.24 5.27 9.80
C ALA A 154 -11.24 6.32 9.28
N SER A 155 -10.79 7.19 8.38
CA SER A 155 -11.59 8.16 7.62
C SER A 155 -10.84 8.47 6.33
N HIS A 156 -11.54 8.66 5.21
CA HIS A 156 -10.96 9.19 3.97
C HIS A 156 -11.95 10.14 3.28
N HIS A 157 -11.48 11.02 2.40
CA HIS A 157 -12.29 12.07 1.78
C HIS A 157 -13.47 11.56 0.93
N LEU A 158 -13.39 10.36 0.34
CA LEU A 158 -14.54 9.74 -0.36
C LEU A 158 -15.64 9.22 0.59
N SER A 159 -15.29 8.91 1.84
CA SER A 159 -16.21 8.39 2.87
C SER A 159 -15.79 9.00 4.22
N PRO A 160 -16.09 10.30 4.42
CA PRO A 160 -15.60 11.01 5.59
C PRO A 160 -16.28 10.50 6.86
N VAL A 161 -15.49 10.20 7.88
CA VAL A 161 -15.98 9.77 9.20
C VAL A 161 -15.61 10.82 10.22
N ARG A 162 -16.59 11.62 10.65
CA ARG A 162 -16.38 12.59 11.74
C ARG A 162 -16.22 11.86 13.08
N ALA A 163 -15.23 12.29 13.85
CA ALA A 163 -14.93 11.79 15.18
C ALA A 163 -14.64 12.97 16.12
N SER A 164 -15.09 12.86 17.36
CA SER A 164 -14.73 13.74 18.47
C SER A 164 -13.31 13.43 18.98
N ASP A 165 -12.72 14.34 19.74
CA ASP A 165 -11.38 14.12 20.33
C ASP A 165 -11.34 12.84 21.17
N ALA A 166 -12.38 12.55 21.95
CA ALA A 166 -12.46 11.32 22.75
C ALA A 166 -12.48 10.04 21.89
N GLU A 167 -13.15 10.08 20.74
CA GLU A 167 -13.18 8.97 19.79
C GLU A 167 -11.84 8.80 19.08
N ILE A 168 -11.19 9.91 18.70
CA ILE A 168 -9.84 9.90 18.11
C ILE A 168 -8.84 9.30 19.11
N GLU A 169 -8.87 9.71 20.37
CA GLU A 169 -8.01 9.14 21.40
C GLU A 169 -8.28 7.65 21.65
N ALA A 170 -9.53 7.18 21.47
CA ALA A 170 -9.84 5.77 21.52
C ALA A 170 -9.28 4.99 20.31
N GLU A 171 -9.39 5.54 19.10
CA GLU A 171 -8.77 4.97 17.89
C GLU A 171 -7.26 4.85 18.06
N VAL A 172 -6.62 5.87 18.63
CA VAL A 172 -5.17 5.95 18.84
C VAL A 172 -4.69 4.91 19.83
N ARG A 173 -5.36 4.76 20.99
CA ARG A 173 -5.04 3.70 21.95
C ARG A 173 -5.23 2.30 21.35
N ALA A 174 -6.24 2.12 20.51
CA ALA A 174 -6.46 0.84 19.84
C ALA A 174 -5.32 0.52 18.85
N VAL A 175 -4.81 1.54 18.16
CA VAL A 175 -3.68 1.40 17.21
C VAL A 175 -2.36 1.20 17.92
N GLU A 176 -2.14 1.85 19.06
CA GLU A 176 -1.00 1.61 19.95
C GLU A 176 -0.97 0.14 20.41
N ALA A 177 -2.08 -0.36 20.97
CA ALA A 177 -2.20 -1.77 21.34
C ALA A 177 -2.02 -2.71 20.12
N ALA A 178 -2.44 -2.28 18.93
CA ALA A 178 -2.18 -3.04 17.72
C ALA A 178 -0.68 -3.16 17.42
N ALA A 179 0.06 -2.06 17.53
CA ALA A 179 1.51 -2.01 17.28
C ALA A 179 2.29 -2.94 18.20
N GLU A 180 1.87 -3.09 19.46
CA GLU A 180 2.55 -3.93 20.45
C GLU A 180 2.60 -5.43 20.09
N GLU A 181 1.59 -5.93 19.38
CA GLU A 181 1.51 -7.32 18.91
C GLU A 181 1.86 -7.49 17.42
N LEU A 182 2.36 -6.44 16.77
CA LEU A 182 2.84 -6.49 15.39
C LEU A 182 4.37 -6.55 15.38
N CYS A 183 4.90 -7.33 14.44
CA CYS A 183 6.33 -7.52 14.29
C CYS A 183 6.92 -6.48 13.33
N PRO A 184 8.11 -5.92 13.64
CA PRO A 184 8.89 -5.18 12.67
C PRO A 184 9.06 -5.96 11.37
N LEU A 185 8.95 -5.27 10.24
CA LEU A 185 9.02 -5.88 8.92
C LEU A 185 10.42 -5.71 8.35
N LYS A 186 11.00 -6.79 7.84
CA LYS A 186 12.08 -6.70 6.85
C LYS A 186 11.43 -6.71 5.48
N VAL A 187 11.66 -5.65 4.70
CA VAL A 187 11.10 -5.50 3.35
C VAL A 187 12.21 -5.37 2.32
N VAL A 188 11.91 -5.77 1.08
CA VAL A 188 12.82 -5.62 -0.06
C VAL A 188 12.09 -4.96 -1.22
N LEU A 189 12.73 -3.98 -1.85
CA LEU A 189 12.18 -3.30 -3.01
C LEU A 189 12.26 -4.23 -4.24
N ASP A 190 11.12 -4.79 -4.65
CA ASP A 190 11.05 -5.70 -5.79
C ASP A 190 11.22 -4.94 -7.11
N ARG A 191 10.49 -3.83 -7.27
CA ARG A 191 10.59 -2.98 -8.44
C ARG A 191 10.04 -1.57 -8.21
N VAL A 192 10.43 -0.66 -9.08
CA VAL A 192 9.82 0.66 -9.25
C VAL A 192 8.94 0.64 -10.49
N VAL A 193 7.73 1.18 -10.39
CA VAL A 193 6.78 1.32 -11.50
C VAL A 193 6.37 2.78 -11.67
N LEU A 194 6.05 3.17 -12.90
CA LEU A 194 5.41 4.45 -13.20
C LEU A 194 3.99 4.18 -13.65
N THR A 195 3.01 4.76 -12.96
CA THR A 195 1.60 4.63 -13.35
C THR A 195 1.24 5.59 -14.49
N SER A 196 0.16 5.28 -15.20
CA SER A 196 -0.49 6.15 -16.19
C SER A 196 -0.92 7.51 -15.62
N THR A 197 -1.15 7.58 -14.31
CA THR A 197 -1.45 8.80 -13.54
C THR A 197 -0.20 9.55 -13.07
N GLY A 198 0.99 9.13 -13.53
CA GLY A 198 2.25 9.82 -13.34
C GLY A 198 2.90 9.57 -11.99
N VAL A 199 2.47 8.56 -11.22
CA VAL A 199 3.05 8.26 -9.91
C VAL A 199 4.18 7.27 -10.07
N LEU A 200 5.36 7.62 -9.55
CA LEU A 200 6.49 6.71 -9.43
C LEU A 200 6.42 6.01 -8.07
N LEU A 201 6.19 4.71 -8.10
CA LEU A 201 5.91 3.88 -6.94
C LEU A 201 7.04 2.86 -6.74
N GLY A 202 7.56 2.75 -5.53
CA GLY A 202 8.33 1.59 -5.10
C GLY A 202 7.39 0.48 -4.64
N CYS A 203 7.50 -0.70 -5.22
CA CYS A 203 6.72 -1.90 -4.92
C CYS A 203 7.57 -2.88 -4.12
N TRP A 204 7.09 -3.27 -2.93
CA TRP A 204 7.91 -3.95 -1.94
C TRP A 204 7.40 -5.35 -1.59
N GLN A 205 8.31 -6.29 -1.42
CA GLN A 205 8.03 -7.60 -0.85
C GLN A 205 8.37 -7.63 0.64
N VAL A 206 7.67 -8.48 1.38
CA VAL A 206 7.94 -8.72 2.80
C VAL A 206 8.81 -9.96 2.89
N VAL A 207 9.98 -9.82 3.51
CA VAL A 207 10.92 -10.91 3.77
C VAL A 207 10.61 -11.57 5.11
N SER A 208 10.27 -10.78 6.12
CA SER A 208 9.84 -11.25 7.43
C SER A 208 9.04 -10.18 8.18
N GLY A 209 8.34 -10.57 9.25
CA GLY A 209 7.52 -9.69 10.07
C GLY A 209 6.02 -9.82 9.79
N SER A 210 5.23 -8.84 10.25
CA SER A 210 3.78 -8.86 10.06
C SER A 210 3.40 -8.36 8.66
N ASP A 211 2.83 -9.24 7.84
CA ASP A 211 2.41 -8.89 6.48
C ASP A 211 1.34 -7.77 6.46
N PRO A 212 1.34 -6.87 5.45
CA PRO A 212 0.31 -5.83 5.28
C PRO A 212 -1.12 -6.36 5.32
N LEU A 213 -1.38 -7.58 4.82
CA LEU A 213 -2.70 -8.18 4.91
C LEU A 213 -3.12 -8.36 6.38
N ILE A 214 -2.21 -8.90 7.20
CA ILE A 214 -2.44 -9.14 8.63
C ILE A 214 -2.61 -7.82 9.39
N ILE A 215 -1.76 -6.83 9.12
CA ILE A 215 -1.86 -5.49 9.73
C ILE A 215 -3.22 -4.87 9.41
N ARG A 216 -3.64 -4.91 8.15
CA ARG A 216 -4.94 -4.38 7.69
C ARG A 216 -6.12 -5.06 8.35
N GLU A 217 -6.10 -6.38 8.45
CA GLU A 217 -7.16 -7.14 9.12
C GLU A 217 -7.25 -6.80 10.61
N LYS A 218 -6.11 -6.66 11.28
CA LYS A 218 -6.06 -6.27 12.68
C LYS A 218 -6.64 -4.86 12.88
N LEU A 219 -6.19 -3.88 12.10
CA LEU A 219 -6.69 -2.51 12.15
C LEU A 219 -8.19 -2.43 11.86
N ARG A 220 -8.69 -3.20 10.88
CA ARG A 220 -10.12 -3.25 10.56
C ARG A 220 -10.97 -3.72 11.75
N LYS A 221 -10.50 -4.70 12.52
CA LYS A 221 -11.21 -5.20 13.72
C LYS A 221 -11.23 -4.15 14.83
N LEU A 222 -10.15 -3.39 14.97
CA LEU A 222 -9.97 -2.40 16.04
C LEU A 222 -10.61 -1.04 15.74
N LEU A 223 -10.87 -0.74 14.46
CA LEU A 223 -11.42 0.54 14.00
C LEU A 223 -12.77 0.32 13.29
N PRO A 224 -13.84 -0.10 14.00
CA PRO A 224 -15.10 -0.55 13.40
C PRO A 224 -15.91 0.55 12.71
N ARG A 225 -15.59 1.82 13.00
CA ARG A 225 -16.24 2.99 12.36
C ARG A 225 -15.60 3.39 11.04
N ALA A 226 -14.47 2.77 10.68
CA ALA A 226 -13.79 3.06 9.44
C ALA A 226 -14.65 2.76 8.20
N PRO A 227 -14.40 3.42 7.07
CA PRO A 227 -15.04 3.09 5.80
C PRO A 227 -14.89 1.60 5.46
N LYS A 228 -16.00 0.97 5.04
CA LYS A 228 -16.05 -0.45 4.68
C LYS A 228 -15.12 -0.77 3.51
N GLU A 229 -15.11 0.11 2.53
CA GLU A 229 -14.21 0.04 1.37
C GLU A 229 -12.93 0.82 1.69
N GLN A 230 -11.78 0.21 1.38
CA GLN A 230 -10.47 0.83 1.54
C GLN A 230 -9.88 1.13 0.17
N LEU A 231 -8.96 2.09 0.09
CA LEU A 231 -8.48 2.67 -1.16
C LEU A 231 -7.43 1.82 -1.91
N TYR A 232 -7.13 0.61 -1.45
CA TYR A 232 -6.05 -0.23 -2.00
C TYR A 232 -6.31 -1.72 -1.79
N ASP A 233 -5.68 -2.53 -2.63
CA ASP A 233 -5.72 -3.98 -2.51
C ASP A 233 -5.12 -4.43 -1.16
N PRO A 234 -5.73 -5.43 -0.47
CA PRO A 234 -5.26 -5.92 0.83
C PRO A 234 -3.81 -6.39 0.89
N VAL A 235 -3.20 -6.84 -0.22
CA VAL A 235 -1.80 -7.29 -0.20
C VAL A 235 -0.81 -6.21 -0.67
N LEU A 236 -1.28 -5.04 -1.14
CA LEU A 236 -0.40 -4.02 -1.71
C LEU A 236 0.57 -3.44 -0.67
N LEU A 237 1.87 -3.41 -0.97
CA LEU A 237 2.86 -2.67 -0.18
C LEU A 237 3.64 -1.72 -1.10
N HIS A 238 3.40 -0.42 -0.99
CA HIS A 238 4.08 0.54 -1.84
C HIS A 238 4.47 1.81 -1.10
N THR A 239 5.47 2.50 -1.65
CA THR A 239 5.85 3.85 -1.26
C THR A 239 5.79 4.74 -2.49
N SER A 240 5.21 5.94 -2.38
CA SER A 240 5.27 6.93 -3.45
C SER A 240 6.60 7.68 -3.40
N PHE A 241 7.36 7.67 -4.50
CA PHE A 241 8.65 8.36 -4.59
C PHE A 241 8.54 9.74 -5.23
N ALA A 242 7.79 9.82 -6.32
CA ALA A 242 7.61 11.06 -7.05
C ALA A 242 6.31 11.04 -7.84
N ARG A 243 5.92 12.21 -8.34
CA ARG A 243 4.81 12.39 -9.26
C ARG A 243 5.23 13.27 -10.43
N LEU A 244 5.13 12.71 -11.62
CA LEU A 244 5.37 13.39 -12.89
C LEU A 244 4.13 14.20 -13.25
N LEU A 245 4.32 15.48 -13.55
CA LEU A 245 3.22 16.41 -13.85
C LEU A 245 3.37 17.07 -15.22
N ARG A 246 4.55 16.95 -15.83
CA ARG A 246 4.84 17.50 -17.16
C ARG A 246 5.53 16.47 -18.04
N ARG A 247 5.66 16.82 -19.33
CA ARG A 247 6.44 16.05 -20.29
C ARG A 247 7.94 16.17 -19.96
N PRO A 248 8.73 15.10 -20.13
CA PRO A 248 10.18 15.19 -20.02
C PRO A 248 10.75 16.10 -21.11
N LYS A 249 11.82 16.82 -20.79
CA LYS A 249 12.73 17.43 -21.76
C LYS A 249 13.48 16.32 -22.49
N THR A 250 12.97 15.90 -23.64
CA THR A 250 13.67 14.93 -24.49
C THR A 250 14.89 15.60 -25.15
N PRO A 251 16.05 14.93 -25.23
CA PRO A 251 17.21 15.45 -25.99
C PRO A 251 16.94 15.64 -27.49
N ILE A 252 15.88 15.00 -28.02
CA ILE A 252 15.55 15.00 -29.44
C ILE A 252 14.68 16.20 -29.77
N ARG A 253 15.22 17.12 -30.60
CA ARG A 253 14.53 18.24 -31.26
C ARG A 253 13.57 17.69 -32.33
N GLU A 254 12.51 17.01 -31.93
CA GLU A 254 11.38 16.65 -32.80
C GLU A 254 10.25 16.23 -31.87
N ASN A 255 9.03 16.73 -32.10
CA ASN A 255 7.84 16.40 -31.30
C ASN A 255 7.80 14.87 -31.05
N PRO A 256 8.15 14.39 -29.85
CA PRO A 256 8.29 12.96 -29.66
C PRO A 256 6.89 12.36 -29.77
N THR A 257 6.74 11.40 -30.70
CA THR A 257 5.50 10.64 -30.86
C THR A 257 5.10 10.05 -29.51
N ALA A 258 3.80 9.79 -29.30
CA ALA A 258 3.33 9.20 -28.05
C ALA A 258 4.11 7.91 -27.69
N THR A 259 4.46 7.11 -28.71
CA THR A 259 5.32 5.93 -28.60
C THR A 259 6.74 6.27 -28.14
N GLY A 260 7.38 7.29 -28.71
CA GLY A 260 8.72 7.72 -28.30
C GLY A 260 8.78 8.22 -26.86
N GLN A 261 7.76 8.94 -26.40
CA GLN A 261 7.66 9.37 -25.00
C GLN A 261 7.51 8.17 -24.05
N LEU A 262 6.67 7.21 -24.40
CA LEU A 262 6.47 6.00 -23.61
C LEU A 262 7.77 5.18 -23.49
N LEU A 263 8.48 4.98 -24.59
CA LEU A 263 9.78 4.30 -24.59
C LEU A 263 10.80 5.02 -23.70
N PHE A 264 10.85 6.34 -23.78
CA PHE A 264 11.74 7.13 -22.93
C PHE A 264 11.43 6.98 -21.43
N LEU A 265 10.15 7.07 -21.05
CA LEU A 265 9.71 6.84 -19.66
C LEU A 265 10.07 5.42 -19.17
N ARG A 266 9.92 4.41 -20.04
CA ARG A 266 10.29 3.03 -19.73
C ARG A 266 11.78 2.89 -19.44
N GLU A 267 12.64 3.54 -20.22
CA GLU A 267 14.09 3.51 -19.97
C GLU A 267 14.47 4.20 -18.65
N LEU A 268 13.81 5.31 -18.28
CA LEU A 268 14.02 5.94 -16.96
C LEU A 268 13.61 5.01 -15.80
N VAL A 269 12.47 4.34 -15.92
CA VAL A 269 12.02 3.37 -14.90
C VAL A 269 12.99 2.19 -14.81
N LYS A 270 13.46 1.67 -15.94
CA LYS A 270 14.46 0.60 -16.00
C LYS A 270 15.78 1.02 -15.33
N GLU A 271 16.24 2.23 -15.59
CA GLU A 271 17.47 2.76 -15.01
C GLU A 271 17.36 2.96 -13.49
N VAL A 272 16.22 3.47 -12.98
CA VAL A 272 15.98 3.51 -11.53
C VAL A 272 15.99 2.09 -10.94
N ASN A 273 15.27 1.15 -11.55
CA ASN A 273 15.25 -0.24 -11.09
C ASN A 273 16.65 -0.86 -11.02
N ARG A 274 17.52 -0.59 -11.99
CA ARG A 274 18.92 -1.05 -11.98
C ARG A 274 19.68 -0.57 -10.74
N LYS A 275 19.34 0.62 -10.22
CA LYS A 275 19.98 1.22 -9.04
C LYS A 275 19.40 0.73 -7.71
N VAL A 276 18.09 0.51 -7.62
CA VAL A 276 17.40 0.32 -6.33
C VAL A 276 16.75 -1.04 -6.10
N ARG A 277 16.62 -1.88 -7.14
CA ARG A 277 16.03 -3.22 -6.97
C ARG A 277 16.85 -4.05 -5.98
N GLY A 278 16.16 -4.73 -5.07
CA GLY A 278 16.79 -5.49 -3.99
C GLY A 278 17.18 -4.65 -2.78
N PHE A 279 16.88 -3.34 -2.77
CA PHE A 279 17.12 -2.50 -1.59
C PHE A 279 16.29 -3.01 -0.41
N GLU A 280 16.96 -3.33 0.70
CA GLU A 280 16.32 -3.82 1.91
C GLU A 280 16.09 -2.69 2.92
N ALA A 281 15.00 -2.76 3.66
CA ALA A 281 14.71 -1.84 4.76
C ALA A 281 14.04 -2.55 5.94
N TRP A 282 14.27 -2.03 7.14
CA TRP A 282 13.50 -2.38 8.32
C TRP A 282 12.43 -1.33 8.57
N VAL A 283 11.21 -1.79 8.82
CA VAL A 283 10.05 -0.95 9.10
C VAL A 283 9.54 -1.32 10.48
N SER A 284 9.77 -0.43 11.45
CA SER A 284 9.52 -0.69 12.87
C SER A 284 8.53 0.27 13.52
N LYS A 285 7.93 1.19 12.76
CA LYS A 285 6.99 2.19 13.28
C LYS A 285 5.66 2.19 12.54
N LEU A 286 4.57 2.11 13.31
CA LEU A 286 3.21 2.37 12.85
C LEU A 286 2.80 3.78 13.28
N TRP A 287 2.33 4.57 12.34
CA TRP A 287 1.86 5.93 12.59
C TRP A 287 0.35 6.00 12.48
N PHE A 288 -0.28 6.62 13.47
CA PHE A 288 -1.62 7.19 13.37
C PHE A 288 -1.50 8.67 12.97
N VAL A 289 -2.07 9.01 11.82
CA VAL A 289 -1.94 10.33 11.20
C VAL A 289 -3.32 10.94 11.03
N GLU A 290 -3.51 12.15 11.57
CA GLU A 290 -4.62 13.01 11.20
C GLU A 290 -4.13 14.00 10.15
N GLU A 291 -4.59 13.86 8.91
CA GLU A 291 -4.30 14.79 7.82
C GLU A 291 -5.32 15.94 7.87
N LEU A 292 -4.86 17.13 8.26
CA LEU A 292 -5.67 18.34 8.39
C LEU A 292 -5.85 19.06 7.05
N ASP A 293 -4.97 18.76 6.09
CA ASP A 293 -5.12 19.12 4.69
C ASP A 293 -5.31 17.84 3.86
N LEU A 294 -6.08 17.92 2.77
CA LEU A 294 -6.29 16.79 1.86
C LEU A 294 -4.95 16.29 1.31
N LEU A 295 -4.71 14.99 1.46
CA LEU A 295 -3.46 14.33 1.05
C LEU A 295 -2.20 14.92 1.70
N ALA A 296 -2.29 15.40 2.94
CA ALA A 296 -1.15 16.00 3.66
C ALA A 296 0.11 15.12 3.64
N LEU A 297 -0.02 13.80 3.79
CA LEU A 297 1.09 12.85 3.71
C LEU A 297 1.79 12.87 2.34
N ALA A 298 1.07 13.13 1.26
CA ALA A 298 1.61 13.16 -0.11
C ALA A 298 2.08 14.58 -0.53
N LEU A 299 1.50 15.62 0.07
CA LEU A 299 1.64 17.01 -0.38
C LEU A 299 2.38 17.92 0.61
N ASN A 300 2.96 17.36 1.68
CA ASN A 300 3.55 18.12 2.79
C ASN A 300 2.54 19.07 3.45
N GLY A 301 1.31 18.61 3.61
CA GLY A 301 0.24 19.37 4.29
C GLY A 301 0.37 19.31 5.81
N ARG A 302 -0.54 20.03 6.49
CA ARG A 302 -0.65 20.01 7.94
C ARG A 302 -1.19 18.67 8.42
N MET A 303 -0.56 18.12 9.45
CA MET A 303 -0.95 16.85 10.04
C MET A 303 -0.59 16.77 11.52
N LYS A 304 -1.24 15.86 12.24
CA LYS A 304 -0.82 15.40 13.57
C LYS A 304 -0.39 13.94 13.46
N VAL A 305 0.79 13.62 13.95
CA VAL A 305 1.37 12.27 13.85
C VAL A 305 1.62 11.72 15.23
N ARG A 306 1.16 10.50 15.47
CA ARG A 306 1.44 9.71 16.68
C ARG A 306 2.06 8.39 16.22
N GLY A 307 3.30 8.14 16.63
CA GLY A 307 4.07 6.99 16.18
C GLY A 307 4.28 5.97 17.29
N PHE A 308 4.09 4.70 16.95
CA PHE A 308 4.21 3.56 17.85
C PHE A 308 5.24 2.58 17.32
N ASP A 309 6.11 2.11 18.20
CA ASP A 309 7.09 1.08 17.85
C ASP A 309 6.41 -0.29 17.77
N LEU A 310 6.81 -1.08 16.78
CA LEU A 310 6.40 -2.48 16.63
C LEU A 310 7.26 -3.34 17.55
N SER A 311 6.66 -4.00 18.55
CA SER A 311 7.43 -4.46 19.72
C SER A 311 7.41 -5.96 20.03
N SER A 312 6.76 -6.84 19.27
CA SER A 312 6.90 -8.27 19.55
C SER A 312 6.73 -9.22 18.37
N CYS A 313 7.72 -10.11 18.23
CA CYS A 313 7.66 -11.37 17.50
C CYS A 313 8.35 -12.41 18.40
N SER A 314 7.66 -12.92 19.42
CA SER A 314 8.21 -13.95 20.31
C SER A 314 8.35 -15.26 19.54
N GLY A 315 9.46 -15.44 18.81
CA GLY A 315 9.72 -16.69 18.08
C GLY A 315 10.84 -16.66 17.03
N ARG A 316 12.08 -16.84 17.51
CA ARG A 316 13.29 -17.33 16.79
C ARG A 316 14.06 -16.37 15.86
N SER A 317 15.24 -16.03 16.40
CA SER A 317 16.54 -15.74 15.77
C SER A 317 16.71 -14.46 14.96
N GLY A 318 17.43 -13.51 15.58
CA GLY A 318 18.48 -12.75 14.89
C GLY A 318 18.26 -11.25 14.76
N GLN A 319 18.31 -10.50 15.87
CA GLN A 319 18.75 -9.09 15.81
C GLN A 319 20.03 -8.93 16.64
N PRO A 320 21.07 -8.24 16.13
CA PRO A 320 22.21 -7.86 16.93
C PRO A 320 21.86 -6.64 17.80
N HIS A 321 22.14 -6.76 19.10
CA HIS A 321 22.14 -5.65 20.04
C HIS A 321 23.10 -4.55 19.59
N GLY A 322 22.56 -3.37 19.27
CA GLY A 322 23.33 -2.13 19.29
C GLY A 322 23.67 -1.78 20.74
N GLN A 323 24.96 -1.77 21.06
CA GLN A 323 25.49 -1.36 22.35
C GLN A 323 25.09 0.08 22.65
N ARG A 324 24.39 0.24 23.78
CA ARG A 324 24.17 1.51 24.47
C ARG A 324 25.51 1.94 25.09
N LEU A 325 26.19 2.90 24.47
CA LEU A 325 27.24 3.64 25.15
C LEU A 325 26.59 4.69 26.05
N GLU A 326 26.48 4.34 27.33
CA GLU A 326 26.27 5.30 28.40
C GLU A 326 27.57 6.10 28.57
N ASN A 327 27.56 7.38 28.21
CA ASN A 327 28.48 8.36 28.77
C ASN A 327 27.66 9.34 29.60
N GLY A 328 27.68 9.13 30.90
CA GLY A 328 27.25 10.12 31.88
C GLY A 328 28.25 11.26 31.93
N LEU A 329 27.78 12.49 31.70
CA LEU A 329 28.37 13.67 32.31
C LEU A 329 27.37 14.20 33.33
N GLN A 330 27.64 13.93 34.61
CA GLN A 330 27.04 14.64 35.73
C GLN A 330 27.57 16.07 35.75
N ALA A 331 26.64 17.02 35.74
CA ALA A 331 26.87 18.39 36.15
C ALA A 331 26.36 18.56 37.59
N SER A 332 27.24 18.89 38.54
CA SER A 332 26.87 19.63 39.76
C SER A 332 28.09 20.14 40.53
N GLY A 333 27.98 21.37 41.07
CA GLY A 333 28.87 21.95 42.10
C GLY A 333 29.73 23.09 41.56
N SER A 334 29.25 24.33 41.43
CA SER A 334 29.04 25.32 42.49
C SER A 334 30.29 25.57 43.34
N ASP A 335 31.05 26.62 43.00
CA ASP A 335 31.77 27.37 44.02
C ASP A 335 31.77 28.88 43.75
N ARG A 336 31.68 29.60 44.87
CA ARG A 336 31.31 31.01 45.02
C ARG A 336 32.53 31.95 44.96
N ILE A 337 32.26 33.16 44.45
CA ILE A 337 32.72 34.49 44.93
C ILE A 337 34.23 34.79 44.88
N GLY A 338 34.57 35.87 44.16
CA GLY A 338 35.86 36.55 44.29
C GLY A 338 35.95 37.84 43.46
N VAL A 339 35.42 38.92 44.01
CA VAL A 339 35.55 40.30 43.50
C VAL A 339 36.99 40.78 43.66
N ARG A 340 37.60 41.39 42.62
CA ARG A 340 38.16 42.77 42.63
C ARG A 340 39.29 42.99 41.60
N ARG A 341 39.10 44.12 40.91
CA ARG A 341 40.02 44.97 40.13
C ARG A 341 40.37 44.53 38.73
#